data_AF-A0AAW9V6D6-F1
#
_entry.id   AF-A0AAW9V6D6-F1
#
_cell.length_a   1.000
_cell.length_b   1.000
_cell.length_c   1.000
_cell.angle_alpha   90.00
_cell.angle_beta   90.00
_cell.angle_gamma   90.00
#
_symmetry.space_group_name_H-M   'P 1'
#
loop_
_entity.id
_entity.type
_entity.pdbx_description
1 polymer ?
#
loop_
_entity_poly.entity_id
_entity_poly.type
_entity_poly.pdbx_seq_one_letter_code
_entity_poly.pdbx_strand_id
1 'polypeptide(L)'
;MVKSQTIGVPFTKVFDEYRNKVENQLAGVLKKNGIVPTLKIRQEMFSKYMNLFDMLNRKVVNGKEVYIDKHIKSSIFSKINSKTSVVLTYLNTLDSARNIKNYPEMIDALRKNDFNRASKIFYKMMPKDLESYLALDTITDEAIAKRQADEELKKIQSKAKEEIIKLQINEAIKTASEIISDIGDKTSKVIGDKYKVASDKIINELNGFKGKKIKNSSDALKILEKTINNPYLKVHKKDLPAISQAIKFIDGKKLSENLYKLGGSFKLADNFLKFEKIKTKVEEGFETGNWRPLVLEIEAMALAGVASPIVLAFTSASLSLLLPVTISVTLLSVSAIILTAVITSYIDADFAAAINKEIIP
;
A
#
# COMPACT_ATOMS: atom_id res chain seq x y z
N MET A 1 -9.35 -8.34 -33.74
CA MET A 1 -7.91 -8.16 -33.47
C MET A 1 -7.74 -7.01 -32.48
N VAL A 2 -7.56 -7.33 -31.19
CA VAL A 2 -7.48 -6.34 -30.12
C VAL A 2 -6.02 -6.15 -29.74
N LYS A 3 -5.50 -4.93 -29.94
CA LYS A 3 -4.24 -4.49 -29.34
C LYS A 3 -4.49 -4.34 -27.84
N SER A 4 -3.87 -5.21 -27.04
CA SER A 4 -3.81 -5.02 -25.60
C SER A 4 -3.08 -3.72 -25.30
N GLN A 5 -3.64 -2.88 -24.43
CA GLN A 5 -2.91 -1.74 -23.89
C GLN A 5 -1.71 -2.27 -23.11
N THR A 6 -0.55 -2.20 -23.73
CA THR A 6 0.74 -2.54 -23.15
C THR A 6 1.25 -1.28 -22.45
N ILE A 7 1.17 -1.23 -21.12
CA ILE A 7 2.06 -0.37 -20.35
C ILE A 7 3.48 -0.89 -20.64
N GLY A 8 4.36 0.01 -21.08
CA GLY A 8 5.52 -0.28 -21.90
C GLY A 8 6.43 -1.42 -21.41
N VAL A 9 6.81 -2.26 -22.39
CA VAL A 9 7.84 -3.30 -22.38
C VAL A 9 9.22 -2.90 -21.78
N PRO A 10 9.63 -1.62 -21.66
CA PRO A 10 10.85 -1.27 -20.93
C PRO A 10 10.78 -1.58 -19.41
N PHE A 11 9.58 -1.51 -18.81
CA PHE A 11 9.42 -1.62 -17.35
C PHE A 11 9.47 -3.07 -16.85
N THR A 12 8.96 -4.02 -17.65
CA THR A 12 9.15 -5.46 -17.39
C THR A 12 10.61 -5.85 -17.44
N LYS A 13 11.41 -5.23 -18.30
CA LYS A 13 12.85 -5.50 -18.42
C LYS A 13 13.64 -5.01 -17.21
N VAL A 14 13.36 -3.78 -16.75
CA VAL A 14 13.98 -3.20 -15.54
C VAL A 14 13.50 -3.92 -14.26
N PHE A 15 12.23 -4.33 -14.21
CA PHE A 15 11.68 -5.13 -13.10
C PHE A 15 12.24 -6.55 -13.07
N ASP A 16 12.34 -7.23 -14.21
CA ASP A 16 12.98 -8.54 -14.29
C ASP A 16 14.47 -8.41 -13.98
N GLU A 17 15.13 -7.32 -14.38
CA GLU A 17 16.52 -7.03 -13.99
C GLU A 17 16.66 -6.79 -12.48
N TYR A 18 15.78 -6.01 -11.84
CA TYR A 18 15.80 -5.75 -10.40
C TYR A 18 15.43 -6.99 -9.58
N ARG A 19 14.38 -7.71 -9.98
CA ARG A 19 13.95 -8.98 -9.38
C ARG A 19 15.04 -10.03 -9.56
N ASN A 20 15.61 -10.19 -10.75
CA ASN A 20 16.75 -11.08 -10.97
C ASN A 20 17.97 -10.63 -10.19
N LYS A 21 18.25 -9.33 -10.05
CA LYS A 21 19.39 -8.82 -9.27
C LYS A 21 19.24 -9.17 -7.79
N VAL A 22 18.07 -8.93 -7.19
CA VAL A 22 17.77 -9.28 -5.79
C VAL A 22 17.70 -10.79 -5.60
N GLU A 23 17.02 -11.53 -6.47
CA GLU A 23 16.94 -13.00 -6.44
C GLU A 23 18.32 -13.64 -6.59
N ASN A 24 19.18 -13.13 -7.49
CA ASN A 24 20.52 -13.67 -7.73
C ASN A 24 21.53 -13.24 -6.66
N GLN A 25 21.43 -12.02 -6.12
CA GLN A 25 22.25 -11.59 -4.99
C GLN A 25 21.89 -12.37 -3.72
N LEU A 26 20.59 -12.52 -3.43
CA LEU A 26 20.11 -13.34 -2.32
C LEU A 26 20.49 -14.80 -2.52
N ALA A 27 20.27 -15.37 -3.71
CA ALA A 27 20.71 -16.73 -4.04
C ALA A 27 22.23 -16.88 -3.96
N GLY A 28 23.00 -15.86 -4.33
CA GLY A 28 24.46 -15.84 -4.22
C GLY A 28 24.94 -15.83 -2.77
N VAL A 29 24.30 -15.04 -1.91
CA VAL A 29 24.55 -15.03 -0.46
C VAL A 29 24.16 -16.37 0.17
N LEU A 30 23.02 -16.94 -0.20
CA LEU A 30 22.57 -18.25 0.29
C LEU A 30 23.52 -19.36 -0.16
N LYS A 31 23.95 -19.35 -1.43
CA LYS A 31 24.89 -20.32 -1.99
C LYS A 31 26.27 -20.23 -1.33
N LYS A 32 26.74 -19.02 -1.02
CA LYS A 32 27.97 -18.79 -0.22
C LYS A 32 27.86 -19.35 1.20
N ASN A 33 26.64 -19.50 1.72
CA ASN A 33 26.35 -20.12 3.02
C ASN A 33 25.86 -21.58 2.89
N GLY A 34 26.06 -22.24 1.74
CA GLY A 34 25.74 -23.66 1.54
C GLY A 34 24.26 -23.98 1.25
N ILE A 35 23.44 -22.98 0.95
CA ILE A 35 22.00 -23.12 0.70
C ILE A 35 21.70 -22.86 -0.77
N VAL A 36 21.08 -23.81 -1.47
CA VAL A 36 20.69 -23.67 -2.89
C VAL A 36 19.16 -23.54 -3.00
N PRO A 37 18.61 -22.33 -3.19
CA PRO A 37 17.17 -22.13 -3.28
C PRO A 37 16.62 -22.51 -4.67
N THR A 38 15.50 -23.22 -4.73
CA THR A 38 14.80 -23.54 -5.99
C THR A 38 14.07 -22.31 -6.57
N LEU A 39 13.71 -22.33 -7.86
CA LEU A 39 13.01 -21.20 -8.51
C LEU A 39 11.68 -20.87 -7.81
N LYS A 40 10.91 -21.90 -7.42
CA LYS A 40 9.65 -21.76 -6.66
C LYS A 40 9.88 -21.11 -5.28
N ILE A 41 10.95 -21.49 -4.59
CA ILE A 41 11.36 -20.91 -3.31
C ILE A 41 11.78 -19.45 -3.48
N ARG A 42 12.51 -19.10 -4.54
CA ARG A 42 12.86 -17.69 -4.84
C ARG A 42 11.63 -16.83 -5.10
N GLN A 43 10.67 -17.35 -5.83
CA GLN A 43 9.39 -16.69 -6.12
C GLN A 43 8.51 -16.56 -4.86
N GLU A 44 8.49 -17.58 -3.98
CA GLU A 44 7.79 -17.52 -2.70
C GLU A 44 8.48 -16.61 -1.67
N MET A 45 9.83 -16.53 -1.65
CA MET A 45 10.58 -15.55 -0.83
C MET A 45 10.27 -14.12 -1.24
N PHE A 46 10.09 -13.89 -2.55
CA PHE A 46 9.74 -12.58 -3.08
C PHE A 46 8.26 -12.25 -2.84
N SER A 47 7.34 -13.23 -2.94
CA SER A 47 5.91 -12.98 -2.67
C SER A 47 5.60 -12.85 -1.17
N LYS A 48 6.37 -13.55 -0.31
CA LYS A 48 6.25 -13.55 1.16
C LYS A 48 7.44 -12.87 1.84
N TYR A 49 7.84 -11.69 1.37
CA TYR A 49 9.02 -10.89 1.77
C TYR A 49 9.26 -10.68 3.30
N MET A 50 8.46 -11.26 4.19
CA MET A 50 8.53 -11.14 5.66
C MET A 50 8.69 -12.46 6.46
N ASN A 51 8.76 -13.65 5.85
CA ASN A 51 9.11 -14.88 6.60
C ASN A 51 10.34 -15.62 6.01
N LEU A 52 11.44 -14.88 5.88
CA LEU A 52 12.75 -15.44 5.50
C LEU A 52 13.22 -16.52 6.50
N PHE A 53 12.84 -16.41 7.78
CA PHE A 53 13.24 -17.34 8.85
C PHE A 53 12.60 -18.74 8.72
N ASP A 54 11.34 -18.85 8.30
CA ASP A 54 10.65 -20.14 8.11
C ASP A 54 11.24 -20.94 6.94
N MET A 55 11.73 -20.25 5.91
CA MET A 55 12.35 -20.87 4.74
C MET A 55 13.83 -21.17 4.96
N LEU A 56 14.56 -20.29 5.67
CA LEU A 56 15.96 -20.53 6.03
C LEU A 56 16.12 -21.66 7.02
N ASN A 57 15.10 -21.95 7.83
CA ASN A 57 15.10 -23.04 8.78
C ASN A 57 14.37 -24.28 8.28
N ARG A 58 14.12 -24.48 6.99
CA ARG A 58 13.58 -25.76 6.47
C ARG A 58 14.57 -26.43 5.55
N LYS A 59 14.92 -27.68 5.87
CA LYS A 59 15.59 -28.61 4.96
C LYS A 59 14.68 -29.81 4.73
N VAL A 60 14.49 -30.19 3.47
CA VAL A 60 13.85 -31.47 3.14
C VAL A 60 14.95 -32.53 3.09
N VAL A 61 14.90 -33.49 4.00
CA VAL A 61 15.80 -34.65 4.01
C VAL A 61 14.92 -35.88 3.82
N ASN A 62 15.16 -36.64 2.75
CA ASN A 62 14.40 -37.84 2.38
C ASN A 62 12.87 -37.62 2.34
N GLY A 63 12.43 -36.50 1.76
CA GLY A 63 11.00 -36.22 1.55
C GLY A 63 10.22 -35.76 2.79
N LYS A 64 10.86 -35.60 3.95
CA LYS A 64 10.25 -34.99 5.14
C LYS A 64 10.83 -33.59 5.41
N GLU A 65 9.95 -32.67 5.80
CA GLU A 65 10.33 -31.32 6.22
C GLU A 65 10.98 -31.37 7.62
N VAL A 66 12.23 -30.92 7.74
CA VAL A 66 12.95 -30.85 9.02
C VAL A 66 13.41 -29.41 9.24
N TYR A 67 13.23 -28.90 10.46
CA TYR A 67 13.67 -27.54 10.78
C TYR A 67 15.18 -27.50 11.09
N ILE A 68 15.91 -26.47 10.63
CA ILE A 68 17.33 -26.28 10.99
C ILE A 68 17.42 -26.08 12.50
N ASP A 69 18.31 -26.88 13.07
CA ASP A 69 18.43 -27.15 14.50
C ASP A 69 18.68 -25.87 15.33
N LYS A 70 18.01 -25.79 16.49
CA LYS A 70 18.12 -24.73 17.51
C LYS A 70 19.51 -24.64 18.16
N HIS A 71 20.47 -25.46 17.73
CA HIS A 71 21.75 -25.70 18.41
C HIS A 71 22.98 -25.02 17.78
N ILE A 72 22.84 -24.20 16.73
CA ILE A 72 23.96 -23.35 16.25
C ILE A 72 24.13 -22.12 17.14
N LYS A 73 24.97 -22.25 18.18
CA LYS A 73 25.27 -21.21 19.18
C LYS A 73 26.10 -20.00 18.66
N SER A 74 26.55 -20.00 17.41
CA SER A 74 27.60 -19.08 16.90
C SER A 74 27.14 -17.98 15.92
N SER A 75 25.85 -17.92 15.54
CA SER A 75 25.35 -16.90 14.61
C SER A 75 24.62 -15.77 15.34
N ILE A 76 24.90 -14.51 14.99
CA ILE A 76 24.13 -13.36 15.51
C ILE A 76 22.64 -13.49 15.21
N PHE A 77 22.29 -14.24 14.15
CA PHE A 77 20.91 -14.45 13.70
C PHE A 77 20.11 -15.43 14.56
N SER A 78 20.75 -16.25 15.42
CA SER A 78 20.04 -17.12 16.38
C SER A 78 19.69 -16.40 17.69
N LYS A 79 20.12 -15.14 17.85
CA LYS A 79 19.96 -14.35 19.08
C LYS A 79 19.10 -13.09 18.91
N ILE A 80 18.53 -12.86 17.73
CA ILE A 80 17.75 -11.67 17.37
C ILE A 80 16.36 -12.06 16.87
N ASN A 81 15.37 -11.18 17.02
CA ASN A 81 14.04 -11.40 16.44
C ASN A 81 14.14 -11.57 14.91
N SER A 82 13.29 -12.44 14.35
CA SER A 82 13.21 -12.69 12.92
C SER A 82 12.94 -11.42 12.11
N LYS A 83 12.11 -10.51 12.61
CA LYS A 83 11.85 -9.21 11.98
C LYS A 83 13.12 -8.36 11.88
N THR A 84 13.87 -8.27 12.97
CA THR A 84 15.14 -7.55 13.05
C THR A 84 16.17 -8.15 12.09
N SER A 85 16.26 -9.48 12.00
CA SER A 85 17.13 -10.17 11.05
C SER A 85 16.81 -9.83 9.58
N VAL A 86 15.52 -9.81 9.24
CA VAL A 86 15.06 -9.49 7.87
C VAL A 86 15.43 -8.05 7.52
N VAL A 87 15.16 -7.10 8.41
CA VAL A 87 15.50 -5.69 8.22
C VAL A 87 17.00 -5.48 8.01
N LEU A 88 17.84 -6.08 8.86
CA LEU A 88 19.30 -5.93 8.75
C LEU A 88 19.84 -6.55 7.45
N THR A 89 19.25 -7.66 7.00
CA THR A 89 19.60 -8.28 5.72
C THR A 89 19.17 -7.42 4.56
N TYR A 90 17.96 -6.84 4.61
CA TYR A 90 17.47 -5.91 3.61
C TYR A 90 18.37 -4.68 3.50
N LEU A 91 18.72 -4.02 4.62
CA LEU A 91 19.67 -2.90 4.62
C LEU A 91 21.01 -3.27 3.97
N ASN A 92 21.48 -4.51 4.12
CA ASN A 92 22.73 -4.96 3.47
C ASN A 92 22.62 -5.11 1.95
N THR A 93 21.41 -5.22 1.40
CA THR A 93 21.14 -5.29 -0.04
C THR A 93 20.94 -3.93 -0.70
N LEU A 94 20.72 -2.87 0.08
CA LEU A 94 20.46 -1.53 -0.43
C LEU A 94 21.74 -0.85 -0.92
N ASP A 95 21.63 0.03 -1.90
CA ASP A 95 22.76 0.79 -2.44
C ASP A 95 23.01 2.08 -1.63
N SER A 96 24.21 2.65 -1.79
CA SER A 96 24.58 3.98 -1.28
C SER A 96 24.31 4.15 0.22
N ALA A 97 23.90 5.34 0.68
CA ALA A 97 23.74 5.68 2.09
C ALA A 97 22.84 4.73 2.91
N ARG A 98 21.91 3.99 2.29
CA ARG A 98 21.03 3.05 3.00
C ARG A 98 21.69 1.71 3.33
N ASN A 99 22.86 1.42 2.73
CA ASN A 99 23.54 0.15 2.98
C ASN A 99 24.04 0.06 4.44
N ILE A 100 23.74 -1.05 5.13
CA ILE A 100 24.18 -1.26 6.53
C ILE A 100 25.71 -1.16 6.70
N LYS A 101 26.48 -1.48 5.66
CA LYS A 101 27.96 -1.40 5.68
C LYS A 101 28.50 0.01 5.91
N ASN A 102 27.70 1.04 5.64
CA ASN A 102 28.08 2.42 5.92
C ASN A 102 27.96 2.81 7.39
N TYR A 103 27.49 1.88 8.24
CA TYR A 103 27.33 2.08 9.67
C TYR A 103 28.19 1.08 10.46
N PRO A 104 29.53 1.12 10.33
CA PRO A 104 30.42 0.14 10.95
C PRO A 104 30.30 0.09 12.48
N GLU A 105 30.09 1.25 13.13
CA GLU A 105 29.88 1.30 14.58
C GLU A 105 28.54 0.70 15.01
N MET A 106 27.49 0.85 14.20
CA MET A 106 26.22 0.16 14.42
C MET A 106 26.42 -1.35 14.32
N ILE A 107 27.15 -1.83 13.30
CA ILE A 107 27.45 -3.25 13.12
C ILE A 107 28.27 -3.80 14.31
N ASP A 108 29.25 -3.05 14.80
CA ASP A 108 30.03 -3.44 15.98
C ASP A 108 29.13 -3.56 17.24
N ALA A 109 28.24 -2.58 17.46
CA ALA A 109 27.27 -2.63 18.54
C ALA A 109 26.32 -3.84 18.42
N LEU A 110 25.81 -4.12 17.22
CA LEU A 110 24.97 -5.30 16.95
C LEU A 110 25.72 -6.61 17.22
N ARG A 111 27.00 -6.73 16.84
CA ARG A 111 27.84 -7.91 17.13
C ARG A 111 28.02 -8.13 18.63
N LYS A 112 28.06 -7.04 19.40
CA LYS A 112 28.12 -7.05 20.87
C LYS A 112 26.74 -7.22 21.54
N ASN A 113 25.67 -7.44 20.76
CA ASN A 113 24.28 -7.55 21.23
C ASN A 113 23.80 -6.30 21.98
N ASP A 114 24.29 -5.11 21.61
CA ASP A 114 23.91 -3.80 22.14
C ASP A 114 23.00 -3.07 21.14
N PHE A 115 21.70 -3.37 21.19
CA PHE A 115 20.69 -2.80 20.29
C PHE A 115 20.35 -1.36 20.63
N ASN A 116 20.55 -0.93 21.88
CA ASN A 116 20.37 0.46 22.27
C ASN A 116 21.39 1.34 21.56
N ARG A 117 22.68 1.03 21.71
CA ARG A 117 23.74 1.78 21.04
C ARG A 117 23.62 1.71 19.52
N ALA A 118 23.32 0.53 18.97
CA ALA A 118 23.12 0.36 17.53
C ALA A 118 22.00 1.27 16.99
N SER A 119 20.86 1.32 17.67
CA SER A 119 19.71 2.17 17.27
C SER A 119 20.07 3.65 17.30
N LYS A 120 20.77 4.12 18.35
CA LYS A 120 21.18 5.52 18.47
C LYS A 120 22.19 5.94 17.40
N ILE A 121 23.15 5.07 17.07
CA ILE A 121 24.11 5.31 15.98
C ILE A 121 23.36 5.39 14.65
N PHE A 122 22.49 4.42 14.38
CA PHE A 122 21.72 4.38 13.15
C PHE A 122 20.86 5.63 12.98
N TYR A 123 20.10 6.03 14.01
CA TYR A 123 19.26 7.24 13.99
C TYR A 123 20.01 8.53 13.63
N LYS A 124 21.27 8.66 14.07
CA LYS A 124 22.10 9.86 13.81
C LYS A 124 22.56 9.96 12.35
N MET A 125 22.78 8.82 11.70
CA MET A 125 23.45 8.75 10.40
C MET A 125 22.51 8.36 9.26
N MET A 126 21.38 7.71 9.56
CA MET A 126 20.47 7.18 8.55
C MET A 126 19.83 8.30 7.73
N PRO A 127 19.53 8.05 6.44
CA PRO A 127 18.64 8.90 5.67
C PRO A 127 17.31 9.11 6.40
N LYS A 128 16.72 10.30 6.24
CA LYS A 128 15.42 10.66 6.83
C LYS A 128 14.26 10.16 5.93
N ASP A 129 14.33 8.93 5.46
CA ASP A 129 13.35 8.29 4.58
C ASP A 129 12.56 7.17 5.30
N LEU A 130 11.46 6.73 4.69
CA LEU A 130 10.50 5.82 5.31
C LEU A 130 11.15 4.48 5.64
N GLU A 131 11.94 3.93 4.72
CA GLU A 131 12.64 2.66 4.88
C GLU A 131 13.63 2.70 6.04
N SER A 132 14.39 3.80 6.18
CA SER A 132 15.33 3.98 7.29
C SER A 132 14.61 4.08 8.63
N TYR A 133 13.52 4.84 8.71
CA TYR A 133 12.73 4.94 9.93
C TYR A 133 12.05 3.62 10.33
N LEU A 134 11.50 2.86 9.37
CA LEU A 134 10.95 1.51 9.63
C LEU A 134 12.02 0.53 10.12
N ALA A 135 13.23 0.62 9.55
CA ALA A 135 14.36 -0.17 10.01
C ALA A 135 14.75 0.20 11.45
N LEU A 136 14.82 1.50 11.75
CA LEU A 136 15.11 1.99 13.09
C LEU A 136 14.07 1.54 14.12
N ASP A 137 12.77 1.63 13.79
CA ASP A 137 11.70 1.18 14.71
C ASP A 137 11.84 -0.31 15.03
N THR A 138 12.16 -1.14 14.02
CA THR A 138 12.40 -2.57 14.22
C THR A 138 13.62 -2.85 15.11
N ILE A 139 14.74 -2.14 14.91
CA ILE A 139 15.94 -2.31 15.73
C ILE A 139 15.68 -1.81 17.16
N THR A 140 14.88 -0.75 17.31
CA THR A 140 14.50 -0.19 18.62
C THR A 140 13.56 -1.14 19.38
N ASP A 141 12.61 -1.78 18.69
CA ASP A 141 11.75 -2.82 19.26
C ASP A 141 12.57 -4.01 19.80
N GLU A 142 13.63 -4.41 19.10
CA GLU A 142 14.57 -5.42 19.60
C GLU A 142 15.25 -4.97 20.90
N ALA A 143 15.71 -3.72 20.96
CA ALA A 143 16.32 -3.15 22.17
C ALA A 143 15.34 -3.14 23.36
N ILE A 144 14.08 -2.80 23.11
CA ILE A 144 13.01 -2.80 24.12
C ILE A 144 12.72 -4.23 24.59
N ALA A 145 12.56 -5.17 23.65
CA ALA A 145 12.31 -6.58 23.96
C ALA A 145 13.44 -7.19 24.81
N LYS A 146 14.68 -6.75 24.58
CA LYS A 146 15.87 -7.14 25.36
C LYS A 146 16.07 -6.34 26.65
N ARG A 147 15.16 -5.41 26.98
CA ARG A 147 15.25 -4.49 28.14
C ARG A 147 16.52 -3.64 28.15
N GLN A 148 17.01 -3.28 26.97
CA GLN A 148 18.20 -2.44 26.78
C GLN A 148 17.83 -0.97 26.58
N ALA A 149 16.57 -0.67 26.26
CA ALA A 149 16.13 0.68 25.92
C ALA A 149 16.11 1.63 27.13
N ASP A 150 16.91 2.68 27.05
CA ASP A 150 16.85 3.81 27.99
C ASP A 150 15.85 4.89 27.54
N GLU A 151 15.71 5.93 28.36
CA GLU A 151 14.77 7.04 28.10
C GLU A 151 15.10 7.83 26.83
N GLU A 152 16.37 7.92 26.44
CA GLU A 152 16.74 8.56 25.18
C GLU A 152 16.26 7.73 23.99
N LEU A 153 16.45 6.41 24.03
CA LEU A 153 16.00 5.52 22.96
C LEU A 153 14.48 5.48 22.84
N LYS A 154 13.74 5.51 23.95
CA LYS A 154 12.27 5.61 23.93
C LYS A 154 11.79 6.90 23.25
N LYS A 155 12.46 8.03 23.51
CA LYS A 155 12.18 9.31 22.82
C LYS A 155 12.47 9.24 21.33
N ILE A 156 13.58 8.59 20.94
CA ILE A 156 13.90 8.34 19.52
C ILE A 156 12.81 7.48 18.87
N GLN A 157 12.32 6.45 19.56
CA GLN A 157 11.25 5.61 19.05
C GLN A 157 9.96 6.39 18.78
N SER A 158 9.52 7.23 19.72
CA SER A 158 8.31 8.05 19.54
C SER A 158 8.43 8.94 18.31
N LYS A 159 9.57 9.63 18.16
CA LYS A 159 9.86 10.47 17.00
C LYS A 159 9.91 9.66 15.69
N ALA A 160 10.49 8.47 15.72
CA ALA A 160 10.53 7.59 14.56
C ALA A 160 9.12 7.18 14.12
N LYS A 161 8.25 6.80 15.06
CA LYS A 161 6.85 6.44 14.79
C LYS A 161 6.05 7.61 14.20
N GLU A 162 6.23 8.81 14.72
CA GLU A 162 5.61 10.03 14.18
C GLU A 162 6.06 10.30 12.72
N GLU A 163 7.36 10.21 12.44
CA GLU A 163 7.88 10.41 11.08
C GLU A 163 7.46 9.28 10.13
N ILE A 164 7.37 8.03 10.58
CA ILE A 164 6.83 6.91 9.78
C ILE A 164 5.41 7.22 9.32
N ILE A 165 4.53 7.63 10.25
CA ILE A 165 3.14 7.94 9.93
C ILE A 165 3.07 9.09 8.91
N LYS A 166 3.84 10.16 9.14
CA LYS A 166 3.89 11.32 8.24
C LYS A 166 4.38 10.94 6.83
N LEU A 167 5.43 10.12 6.73
CA LEU A 167 5.99 9.68 5.47
C LEU A 167 5.03 8.73 4.74
N GLN A 168 4.35 7.83 5.45
CA GLN A 168 3.31 6.96 4.89
C GLN A 168 2.12 7.75 4.36
N ILE A 169 1.68 8.79 5.08
CA ILE A 169 0.63 9.71 4.62
C ILE A 169 1.06 10.39 3.32
N ASN A 170 2.29 10.92 3.26
CA ASN A 170 2.79 11.61 2.06
C ASN A 170 2.90 10.66 0.86
N GLU A 171 3.42 9.44 1.08
CA GLU A 171 3.52 8.41 0.05
C GLU A 171 2.12 8.03 -0.47
N ALA A 172 1.17 7.73 0.43
CA ALA A 172 -0.19 7.36 0.06
C ALA A 172 -0.89 8.46 -0.76
N ILE A 173 -0.80 9.72 -0.33
CA ILE A 173 -1.38 10.87 -1.04
C ILE A 173 -0.73 11.03 -2.41
N LYS A 174 0.61 10.92 -2.50
CA LYS A 174 1.33 11.03 -3.77
C LYS A 174 0.88 9.95 -4.75
N THR A 175 0.89 8.69 -4.32
CA THR A 175 0.48 7.55 -5.15
C THR A 175 -0.99 7.69 -5.59
N ALA A 176 -1.89 8.07 -4.67
CA ALA A 176 -3.28 8.34 -5.03
C ALA A 176 -3.40 9.48 -6.06
N SER A 177 -2.64 10.55 -5.88
CA SER A 177 -2.68 11.70 -6.78
C SER A 177 -2.23 11.35 -8.19
N GLU A 178 -1.16 10.56 -8.32
CA GLU A 178 -0.68 10.07 -9.62
C GLU A 178 -1.73 9.20 -10.32
N ILE A 179 -2.38 8.29 -9.59
CA ILE A 179 -3.44 7.43 -10.13
C ILE A 179 -4.65 8.27 -10.56
N ILE A 180 -5.13 9.16 -9.69
CA ILE A 180 -6.31 10.00 -9.95
C ILE A 180 -6.03 10.92 -11.14
N SER A 181 -4.81 11.48 -11.25
CA SER A 181 -4.42 12.33 -12.38
C SER A 181 -4.43 11.55 -13.70
N ASP A 182 -3.81 10.37 -13.75
CA ASP A 182 -3.76 9.54 -14.97
C ASP A 182 -5.17 9.09 -15.40
N ILE A 183 -6.00 8.64 -14.45
CA ILE A 183 -7.38 8.25 -14.72
C ILE A 183 -8.23 9.45 -15.12
N GLY A 184 -8.05 10.60 -14.46
CA GLY A 184 -8.69 11.87 -14.81
C GLY A 184 -8.41 12.28 -16.24
N ASP A 185 -7.14 12.27 -16.66
CA ASP A 185 -6.69 12.60 -18.02
C ASP A 185 -7.22 11.64 -19.08
N LYS A 186 -7.32 10.34 -18.76
CA LYS A 186 -7.87 9.35 -19.70
C LYS A 186 -9.38 9.47 -19.84
N THR A 187 -10.06 9.70 -18.73
CA THR A 187 -11.53 9.70 -18.65
C THR A 187 -12.09 11.01 -19.20
N SER A 188 -11.43 12.15 -18.97
CA SER A 188 -11.86 13.45 -19.51
C SER A 188 -11.88 13.50 -21.03
N LYS A 189 -11.00 12.74 -21.71
CA LYS A 189 -11.03 12.58 -23.18
C LYS A 189 -12.33 11.95 -23.69
N VAL A 190 -13.07 11.26 -22.82
CA VAL A 190 -14.30 10.54 -23.15
C VAL A 190 -15.54 11.27 -22.62
N ILE A 191 -15.50 11.75 -21.37
CA ILE A 191 -16.67 12.33 -20.68
C ILE A 191 -16.56 13.85 -20.45
N GLY A 192 -15.47 14.48 -20.87
CA GLY A 192 -15.25 15.93 -20.85
C GLY A 192 -14.36 16.46 -19.71
N ASP A 193 -13.89 17.69 -19.88
CA ASP A 193 -12.89 18.33 -19.01
C ASP A 193 -13.37 18.58 -17.58
N LYS A 194 -14.70 18.71 -17.38
CA LYS A 194 -15.30 18.84 -16.04
C LYS A 194 -14.92 17.70 -15.11
N TYR A 195 -14.73 16.49 -15.64
CA TYR A 195 -14.27 15.36 -14.83
C TYR A 195 -12.82 15.54 -14.38
N LYS A 196 -11.93 16.04 -15.25
CA LYS A 196 -10.55 16.36 -14.88
C LYS A 196 -10.50 17.43 -13.80
N VAL A 197 -11.31 18.48 -13.91
CA VAL A 197 -11.43 19.51 -12.86
C VAL A 197 -11.84 18.91 -11.52
N ALA A 198 -12.77 17.96 -11.50
CA ALA A 198 -13.14 17.25 -10.28
C ALA A 198 -11.99 16.38 -9.73
N SER A 199 -11.28 15.65 -10.59
CA SER A 199 -10.07 14.89 -10.22
C SER A 199 -9.01 15.78 -9.58
N ASP A 200 -8.72 16.94 -10.18
CA ASP A 200 -7.74 17.90 -9.67
C ASP A 200 -8.17 18.48 -8.30
N LYS A 201 -9.46 18.78 -8.12
CA LYS A 201 -10.01 19.21 -6.83
C LYS A 201 -9.85 18.14 -5.75
N ILE A 202 -10.07 16.86 -6.08
CA ILE A 202 -9.85 15.74 -5.14
C ILE A 202 -8.38 15.60 -4.79
N ILE A 203 -7.46 15.72 -5.75
CA ILE A 203 -6.02 15.70 -5.52
C ILE A 203 -5.59 16.84 -4.57
N ASN A 204 -6.11 18.04 -4.79
CA ASN A 204 -5.83 19.18 -3.92
C ASN A 204 -6.38 18.94 -2.50
N GLU A 205 -7.58 18.39 -2.37
CA GLU A 205 -8.15 18.09 -1.05
C GLU A 205 -7.37 16.99 -0.34
N LEU A 206 -6.92 15.93 -1.03
CA LEU A 206 -6.05 14.90 -0.44
C LEU A 206 -4.78 15.50 0.18
N ASN A 207 -4.15 16.46 -0.51
CA ASN A 207 -2.99 17.17 0.02
C ASN A 207 -3.30 18.01 1.27
N GLY A 208 -4.47 18.64 1.30
CA GLY A 208 -5.00 19.40 2.44
C GLY A 208 -5.57 18.53 3.57
N PHE A 209 -5.79 17.23 3.34
CA PHE A 209 -6.46 16.33 4.30
C PHE A 209 -5.52 15.82 5.41
N LYS A 210 -4.23 16.20 5.39
CA LYS A 210 -3.25 15.76 6.39
C LYS A 210 -3.67 16.22 7.79
N GLY A 211 -3.79 15.27 8.73
CA GLY A 211 -4.25 15.54 10.09
C GLY A 211 -5.77 15.62 10.28
N LYS A 212 -6.56 15.50 9.20
CA LYS A 212 -8.03 15.42 9.27
C LYS A 212 -8.49 13.98 9.47
N LYS A 213 -9.74 13.82 9.92
CA LYS A 213 -10.45 12.53 10.02
C LYS A 213 -11.52 12.43 8.95
N ILE A 214 -11.69 11.24 8.38
CA ILE A 214 -12.82 10.94 7.49
C ILE A 214 -14.14 10.99 8.27
N LYS A 215 -15.25 11.28 7.59
CA LYS A 215 -16.60 11.16 8.15
C LYS A 215 -16.90 9.71 8.54
N ASN A 216 -17.75 9.55 9.56
CA ASN A 216 -18.30 8.24 9.91
C ASN A 216 -19.23 7.73 8.80
N SER A 217 -19.55 6.42 8.81
CA SER A 217 -20.37 5.81 7.76
C SER A 217 -21.78 6.39 7.66
N SER A 218 -22.38 6.83 8.78
CA SER A 218 -23.72 7.42 8.75
C SER A 218 -23.74 8.75 8.01
N ASP A 219 -22.79 9.63 8.30
CA ASP A 219 -22.67 10.93 7.66
C ASP A 219 -22.24 10.79 6.19
N ALA A 220 -21.28 9.91 5.91
CA ALA A 220 -20.84 9.62 4.55
C ALA A 220 -21.99 9.04 3.70
N LEU A 221 -22.81 8.14 4.24
CA LEU A 221 -23.95 7.60 3.51
C LEU A 221 -25.00 8.68 3.22
N LYS A 222 -25.31 9.56 4.19
CA LYS A 222 -26.23 10.69 3.98
C LYS A 222 -25.75 11.65 2.89
N ILE A 223 -24.45 11.94 2.85
CA ILE A 223 -23.87 12.82 1.82
C ILE A 223 -23.92 12.14 0.45
N LEU A 224 -23.57 10.85 0.38
CA LEU A 224 -23.60 10.06 -0.85
C LEU A 224 -25.02 9.96 -1.45
N GLU A 225 -26.03 9.72 -0.60
CA GLU A 225 -27.43 9.60 -1.02
C GLU A 225 -27.95 10.87 -1.69
N LYS A 226 -27.47 12.06 -1.31
CA LYS A 226 -27.83 13.32 -2.01
C LYS A 226 -27.35 13.31 -3.46
N THR A 227 -26.18 12.72 -3.74
CA THR A 227 -25.67 12.61 -5.11
C THR A 227 -26.43 11.56 -5.91
N ILE A 228 -26.61 10.36 -5.34
CA ILE A 228 -27.24 9.22 -6.04
C ILE A 228 -28.71 9.52 -6.37
N ASN A 229 -29.41 10.25 -5.49
CA ASN A 229 -30.80 10.63 -5.69
C ASN A 229 -30.97 11.97 -6.43
N ASN A 230 -29.90 12.54 -7.00
CA ASN A 230 -29.99 13.79 -7.74
C ASN A 230 -30.83 13.58 -9.03
N PRO A 231 -31.90 14.35 -9.26
CA PRO A 231 -32.78 14.16 -10.42
C PRO A 231 -32.09 14.41 -11.77
N TYR A 232 -30.97 15.14 -11.79
CA TYR A 232 -30.18 15.39 -12.99
C TYR A 232 -29.20 14.26 -13.31
N LEU A 233 -29.01 13.30 -12.39
CA LEU A 233 -28.24 12.09 -12.66
C LEU A 233 -29.05 11.17 -13.59
N LYS A 234 -28.82 11.30 -14.90
CA LYS A 234 -29.53 10.56 -15.96
C LYS A 234 -29.15 9.08 -15.98
N VAL A 235 -29.69 8.32 -15.02
CA VAL A 235 -29.45 6.89 -14.84
C VAL A 235 -30.78 6.18 -14.69
N HIS A 236 -31.06 5.23 -15.57
CA HIS A 236 -32.09 4.26 -15.27
C HIS A 236 -31.49 3.16 -14.39
N LYS A 237 -32.14 2.84 -13.27
CA LYS A 237 -31.69 1.78 -12.35
C LYS A 237 -31.39 0.45 -13.06
N LYS A 238 -32.13 0.16 -14.15
CA LYS A 238 -31.94 -1.03 -15.01
C LYS A 238 -30.58 -1.08 -15.72
N ASP A 239 -29.88 0.04 -15.86
CA ASP A 239 -28.59 0.13 -16.56
C ASP A 239 -27.40 -0.04 -15.60
N LEU A 240 -27.62 0.08 -14.28
CA LEU A 240 -26.56 -0.07 -13.26
C LEU A 240 -25.94 -1.49 -13.21
N PRO A 241 -26.68 -2.60 -13.42
CA PRO A 241 -26.08 -3.92 -13.51
C PRO A 241 -25.03 -4.07 -14.62
N ALA A 242 -25.14 -3.31 -15.73
CA ALA A 242 -24.14 -3.33 -16.79
C ALA A 242 -22.81 -2.72 -16.33
N ILE A 243 -22.85 -1.72 -15.44
CA ILE A 243 -21.67 -1.16 -14.79
C ILE A 243 -21.04 -2.22 -13.87
N SER A 244 -21.84 -2.88 -13.03
CA SER A 244 -21.36 -3.97 -12.16
C SER A 244 -20.67 -5.07 -12.97
N GLN A 245 -21.27 -5.50 -14.08
CA GLN A 245 -20.68 -6.51 -14.94
C GLN A 245 -19.35 -6.06 -15.56
N ALA A 246 -19.23 -4.79 -15.96
CA ALA A 246 -17.98 -4.27 -16.49
C ALA A 246 -16.88 -4.20 -15.42
N ILE A 247 -17.23 -3.84 -14.19
CA ILE A 247 -16.30 -3.85 -13.04
C ILE A 247 -15.86 -5.28 -12.71
N LYS A 248 -16.74 -6.28 -12.80
CA LYS A 248 -16.37 -7.70 -12.60
C LYS A 248 -15.20 -8.13 -13.49
N PHE A 249 -15.14 -7.64 -14.74
CA PHE A 249 -14.05 -7.94 -15.68
C PHE A 249 -12.72 -7.24 -15.38
N ILE A 250 -12.69 -6.28 -14.45
CA ILE A 250 -11.44 -5.68 -14.00
C ILE A 250 -10.64 -6.72 -13.21
N ASP A 251 -9.39 -6.95 -13.63
CA ASP A 251 -8.45 -7.85 -12.95
C ASP A 251 -7.97 -7.21 -11.64
N GLY A 252 -8.76 -7.40 -10.57
CA GLY A 252 -8.52 -6.81 -9.27
C GLY A 252 -7.23 -7.32 -8.63
N LYS A 253 -6.86 -8.58 -8.89
CA LYS A 253 -5.58 -9.15 -8.45
C LYS A 253 -4.40 -8.42 -9.10
N LYS A 254 -4.43 -8.21 -10.42
CA LYS A 254 -3.35 -7.48 -11.11
C LYS A 254 -3.28 -6.02 -10.66
N LEU A 255 -4.42 -5.38 -10.44
CA LEU A 255 -4.45 -4.00 -9.94
C LEU A 255 -3.92 -3.92 -8.51
N SER A 256 -4.30 -4.84 -7.63
CA SER A 256 -3.81 -4.86 -6.26
C SER A 256 -2.30 -5.12 -6.21
N GLU A 257 -1.80 -6.07 -7.00
CA GLU A 257 -0.37 -6.31 -7.18
C GLU A 257 0.39 -5.08 -7.69
N ASN A 258 -0.24 -4.25 -8.53
CA ASN A 258 0.36 -3.01 -9.03
C ASN A 258 0.28 -1.87 -8.01
N LEU A 259 -0.83 -1.73 -7.27
CA LEU A 259 -0.98 -0.77 -6.18
C LEU A 259 0.10 -0.97 -5.11
N TYR A 260 0.42 -2.22 -4.76
CA TYR A 260 1.46 -2.51 -3.76
C TYR A 260 2.88 -2.16 -4.23
N LYS A 261 3.08 -2.09 -5.56
CA LYS A 261 4.38 -1.70 -6.15
C LYS A 261 4.56 -0.18 -6.21
N LEU A 262 3.48 0.59 -6.06
CA LEU A 262 3.50 2.06 -6.12
C LEU A 262 3.74 2.72 -4.75
N GLY A 263 3.68 1.97 -3.65
CA GLY A 263 4.05 2.48 -2.32
C GLY A 263 3.79 1.50 -1.18
N GLY A 264 4.66 1.53 -0.16
CA GLY A 264 4.55 0.68 1.03
C GLY A 264 3.31 0.96 1.89
N SER A 265 2.84 2.20 1.89
CA SER A 265 1.60 2.64 2.56
C SER A 265 0.33 1.97 2.01
N PHE A 266 0.26 1.69 0.70
CA PHE A 266 -0.89 0.97 0.12
C PHE A 266 -0.87 -0.53 0.44
N LYS A 267 0.32 -1.12 0.61
CA LYS A 267 0.45 -2.49 1.15
C LYS A 267 -0.01 -2.56 2.62
N LEU A 268 0.25 -1.51 3.41
CA LEU A 268 -0.28 -1.42 4.77
C LEU A 268 -1.81 -1.32 4.76
N ALA A 269 -2.39 -0.43 3.96
CA ALA A 269 -3.84 -0.29 3.83
C ALA A 269 -4.51 -1.61 3.38
N ASP A 270 -3.89 -2.33 2.44
CA ASP A 270 -4.43 -3.60 1.94
C ASP A 270 -4.44 -4.74 2.97
N ASN A 271 -3.49 -4.75 3.91
CA ASN A 271 -3.52 -5.69 5.04
C ASN A 271 -4.80 -5.54 5.87
N PHE A 272 -5.38 -4.34 5.91
CA PHE A 272 -6.62 -4.05 6.64
C PHE A 272 -7.85 -4.17 5.73
N LEU A 273 -7.76 -3.69 4.48
CA LEU A 273 -8.80 -3.83 3.50
C LEU A 273 -8.25 -4.18 2.12
N LYS A 274 -8.44 -5.44 1.74
CA LYS A 274 -8.09 -5.93 0.41
C LYS A 274 -8.82 -5.14 -0.68
N PHE A 275 -8.09 -4.72 -1.71
CA PHE A 275 -8.67 -4.10 -2.91
C PHE A 275 -9.87 -4.90 -3.47
N GLU A 276 -9.77 -6.23 -3.49
CA GLU A 276 -10.86 -7.11 -3.95
C GLU A 276 -12.16 -6.94 -3.14
N LYS A 277 -12.08 -6.68 -1.83
CA LYS A 277 -13.27 -6.41 -1.03
C LYS A 277 -13.93 -5.08 -1.41
N ILE A 278 -13.14 -4.04 -1.70
CA ILE A 278 -13.67 -2.77 -2.23
C ILE A 278 -14.37 -3.04 -3.55
N LYS A 279 -13.72 -3.78 -4.46
CA LYS A 279 -14.27 -4.14 -5.77
C LYS A 279 -15.62 -4.84 -5.62
N THR A 280 -15.71 -5.92 -4.86
CA THR A 280 -16.98 -6.65 -4.65
C THR A 280 -18.08 -5.76 -4.08
N LYS A 281 -17.76 -4.84 -3.17
CA LYS A 281 -18.75 -3.93 -2.57
C LYS A 281 -19.17 -2.81 -3.53
N VAL A 282 -18.29 -2.39 -4.43
CA VAL A 282 -18.64 -1.50 -5.54
C VAL A 282 -19.56 -2.21 -6.54
N GLU A 283 -19.25 -3.47 -6.89
CA GLU A 283 -20.11 -4.31 -7.72
C GLU A 283 -21.52 -4.44 -7.11
N GLU A 284 -21.61 -4.71 -5.80
CA GLU A 284 -22.88 -4.77 -5.07
C GLU A 284 -23.63 -3.42 -5.10
N GLY A 285 -22.92 -2.31 -4.90
CA GLY A 285 -23.49 -0.96 -4.94
C GLY A 285 -24.12 -0.63 -6.30
N PHE A 286 -23.48 -1.02 -7.40
CA PHE A 286 -24.04 -0.87 -8.74
C PHE A 286 -25.15 -1.89 -9.03
N GLU A 287 -25.01 -3.14 -8.57
CA GLU A 287 -25.98 -4.19 -8.85
C GLU A 287 -27.31 -3.98 -8.11
N THR A 288 -27.25 -3.49 -6.88
CA THR A 288 -28.42 -3.42 -5.97
C THR A 288 -28.83 -1.98 -5.59
N GLY A 289 -27.95 -1.00 -5.82
CA GLY A 289 -28.11 0.35 -5.28
C GLY A 289 -27.74 0.49 -3.79
N ASN A 290 -27.36 -0.60 -3.11
CA ASN A 290 -26.99 -0.57 -1.70
C ASN A 290 -25.49 -0.25 -1.51
N TRP A 291 -25.18 1.00 -1.17
CA TRP A 291 -23.80 1.46 -0.95
C TRP A 291 -23.32 1.35 0.50
N ARG A 292 -24.23 1.02 1.43
CA ARG A 292 -23.90 0.91 2.85
C ARG A 292 -22.77 -0.09 3.14
N PRO A 293 -22.68 -1.28 2.50
CA PRO A 293 -21.58 -2.22 2.74
C PRO A 293 -20.21 -1.65 2.39
N LEU A 294 -20.10 -0.89 1.29
CA LEU A 294 -18.86 -0.22 0.88
C LEU A 294 -18.47 0.84 1.90
N VAL A 295 -19.43 1.67 2.29
CA VAL A 295 -19.18 2.77 3.23
C VAL A 295 -18.72 2.22 4.59
N LEU A 296 -19.37 1.18 5.12
CA LEU A 296 -18.94 0.55 6.38
C LEU A 296 -17.51 -0.03 6.32
N GLU A 297 -17.11 -0.60 5.19
CA GLU A 297 -15.77 -1.19 5.06
C GLU A 297 -14.68 -0.11 5.08
N ILE A 298 -14.97 1.07 4.51
CA ILE A 298 -14.02 2.18 4.49
C ILE A 298 -13.83 2.75 5.91
N GLU A 299 -14.91 2.93 6.65
CA GLU A 299 -14.84 3.33 8.06
C GLU A 299 -14.10 2.28 8.91
N ALA A 300 -14.32 0.99 8.66
CA ALA A 300 -13.66 -0.10 9.38
C ALA A 300 -12.12 -0.03 9.28
N MET A 301 -11.56 0.44 8.16
CA MET A 301 -10.10 0.67 8.05
C MET A 301 -9.61 1.72 9.07
N ALA A 302 -10.34 2.83 9.19
CA ALA A 302 -9.98 3.89 10.14
C ALA A 302 -10.14 3.40 11.59
N LEU A 303 -11.19 2.63 11.89
CA LEU A 303 -11.41 2.02 13.20
C LEU A 303 -10.34 0.96 13.54
N ALA A 304 -9.77 0.29 12.53
CA ALA A 304 -8.64 -0.62 12.70
C ALA A 304 -7.28 0.08 12.94
N GLY A 305 -7.27 1.42 13.03
CA GLY A 305 -6.09 2.21 13.35
C GLY A 305 -5.32 2.76 12.16
N VAL A 306 -5.83 2.60 10.93
CA VAL A 306 -5.23 3.23 9.74
C VAL A 306 -5.49 4.73 9.79
N ALA A 307 -4.45 5.54 9.58
CA ALA A 307 -4.59 6.99 9.57
C ALA A 307 -5.59 7.44 8.49
N SER A 308 -6.56 8.29 8.86
CA SER A 308 -7.62 8.73 7.94
C SER A 308 -7.15 9.30 6.59
N PRO A 309 -6.04 10.05 6.49
CA PRO A 309 -5.52 10.48 5.18
C PRO A 309 -5.07 9.30 4.29
N ILE A 310 -4.51 8.24 4.88
CA ILE A 310 -4.15 7.01 4.14
C ILE A 310 -5.42 6.30 3.68
N VAL A 311 -6.44 6.21 4.55
CA VAL A 311 -7.74 5.62 4.20
C VAL A 311 -8.36 6.35 3.00
N LEU A 312 -8.45 7.67 3.06
CA LEU A 312 -9.03 8.47 1.98
C LEU A 312 -8.21 8.36 0.68
N ALA A 313 -6.88 8.39 0.75
CA ALA A 313 -6.01 8.22 -0.40
C ALA A 313 -6.17 6.83 -1.04
N PHE A 314 -6.18 5.76 -0.23
CA PHE A 314 -6.36 4.39 -0.69
C PHE A 314 -7.75 4.18 -1.32
N THR A 315 -8.81 4.68 -0.69
CA THR A 315 -10.17 4.65 -1.24
C THR A 315 -10.22 5.40 -2.57
N SER A 316 -9.69 6.62 -2.63
CA SER A 316 -9.72 7.42 -3.86
C SER A 316 -9.01 6.73 -5.01
N ALA A 317 -7.78 6.24 -4.77
CA ALA A 317 -7.02 5.48 -5.75
C ALA A 317 -7.76 4.21 -6.20
N SER A 318 -8.31 3.46 -5.25
CA SER A 318 -9.00 2.20 -5.54
C SER A 318 -10.24 2.42 -6.40
N LEU A 319 -11.08 3.41 -6.04
CA LEU A 319 -12.29 3.72 -6.79
C LEU A 319 -11.99 4.30 -8.18
N SER A 320 -10.93 5.10 -8.33
CA SER A 320 -10.48 5.56 -9.67
C SER A 320 -10.07 4.38 -10.57
N LEU A 321 -9.37 3.38 -10.02
CA LEU A 321 -8.96 2.19 -10.80
C LEU A 321 -10.14 1.26 -11.15
N LEU A 322 -11.25 1.37 -10.44
CA LEU A 322 -12.47 0.60 -10.72
C LEU A 322 -13.36 1.25 -11.79
N LEU A 323 -12.95 2.37 -12.38
CA LEU A 323 -13.71 3.00 -13.47
C LEU A 323 -13.71 2.12 -14.73
N PRO A 324 -14.88 1.65 -15.19
CA PRO A 324 -14.97 0.71 -16.31
C PRO A 324 -14.93 1.44 -17.66
N VAL A 325 -13.74 1.75 -18.17
CA VAL A 325 -13.56 2.51 -19.43
C VAL A 325 -14.04 1.80 -20.72
N THR A 326 -14.53 0.56 -20.61
CA THR A 326 -14.98 -0.27 -21.75
C THR A 326 -16.48 -0.16 -22.06
N ILE A 327 -17.25 0.55 -21.24
CA ILE A 327 -18.71 0.72 -21.42
C ILE A 327 -19.06 1.99 -22.19
N SER A 328 -20.36 2.20 -22.46
CA SER A 328 -20.83 3.40 -23.14
C SER A 328 -20.49 4.68 -22.36
N VAL A 329 -20.31 5.79 -23.08
CA VAL A 329 -19.97 7.11 -22.49
C VAL A 329 -20.95 7.51 -21.38
N THR A 330 -22.25 7.25 -21.58
CA THR A 330 -23.28 7.51 -20.56
C THR A 330 -23.04 6.72 -19.29
N LEU A 331 -22.82 5.41 -19.39
CA LEU A 331 -22.60 4.57 -18.21
C LEU A 331 -21.26 4.87 -17.54
N LEU A 332 -20.22 5.17 -18.32
CA LEU A 332 -18.93 5.61 -17.78
C LEU A 332 -19.06 6.91 -17.00
N SER A 333 -19.81 7.89 -17.52
CA SER A 333 -20.08 9.17 -16.83
C SER A 333 -20.77 8.94 -15.49
N VAL A 334 -21.74 8.02 -15.47
CA VAL A 334 -22.48 7.63 -14.27
C VAL A 334 -21.59 6.96 -13.25
N SER A 335 -20.75 6.01 -13.68
CA SER A 335 -19.75 5.37 -12.82
C SER A 335 -18.80 6.42 -12.22
N ALA A 336 -18.31 7.34 -13.05
CA ALA A 336 -17.43 8.43 -12.63
C ALA A 336 -18.08 9.32 -11.56
N ILE A 337 -19.34 9.72 -11.74
CA ILE A 337 -20.07 10.53 -10.77
C ILE A 337 -20.26 9.77 -9.45
N ILE A 338 -20.77 8.54 -9.49
CA ILE A 338 -21.09 7.78 -8.28
C ILE A 338 -19.81 7.43 -7.49
N LEU A 339 -18.76 6.95 -8.16
CA LEU A 339 -17.49 6.63 -7.48
C LEU A 339 -16.84 7.89 -6.90
N THR A 340 -16.91 9.02 -7.59
CA THR A 340 -16.48 10.32 -7.05
C THR A 340 -17.32 10.74 -5.84
N ALA A 341 -18.63 10.51 -5.87
CA ALA A 341 -19.52 10.80 -4.76
C ALA A 341 -19.15 9.99 -3.50
N VAL A 342 -18.76 8.71 -3.67
CA VAL A 342 -18.27 7.89 -2.54
C VAL A 342 -17.00 8.47 -1.94
N ILE A 343 -16.07 9.00 -2.75
CA ILE A 343 -14.84 9.63 -2.26
C ILE A 343 -15.19 10.90 -1.46
N THR A 344 -15.96 11.79 -2.07
CA THR A 344 -16.26 13.11 -1.50
C THR A 344 -17.13 13.03 -0.24
N SER A 345 -17.94 11.99 -0.10
CA SER A 345 -18.80 11.81 1.08
C SER A 345 -18.03 11.59 2.38
N TYR A 346 -16.77 11.15 2.30
CA TYR A 346 -15.89 11.01 3.46
C TYR A 346 -15.19 12.29 3.88
N ILE A 347 -15.28 13.35 3.08
CA ILE A 347 -14.58 14.62 3.31
C ILE A 347 -15.54 15.55 4.05
N ASP A 348 -16.47 16.16 3.34
CA ASP A 348 -17.54 16.97 3.89
C ASP A 348 -18.65 17.22 2.84
N ALA A 349 -19.79 17.74 3.30
CA ALA A 349 -20.97 17.93 2.48
C ALA A 349 -20.83 19.09 1.46
N ASP A 350 -20.11 20.15 1.80
CA ASP A 350 -19.95 21.32 0.95
C ASP A 350 -19.00 21.00 -0.21
N PHE A 351 -17.91 20.29 0.08
CA PHE A 351 -17.00 19.78 -0.95
C PHE A 351 -17.71 18.81 -1.89
N ALA A 352 -18.49 17.86 -1.36
CA ALA A 352 -19.28 16.93 -2.18
C ALA A 352 -20.28 17.68 -3.09
N ALA A 353 -20.98 18.70 -2.55
CA ALA A 353 -21.89 19.53 -3.33
C ALA A 353 -21.18 20.31 -4.44
N ALA A 354 -20.00 20.87 -4.15
CA ALA A 354 -19.20 21.60 -5.12
C ALA A 354 -18.71 20.71 -6.28
N ILE A 355 -18.30 19.47 -5.97
CA ILE A 355 -17.93 18.47 -6.98
C ILE A 355 -19.16 18.04 -7.79
N ASN A 356 -20.28 17.74 -7.15
CA ASN A 356 -21.52 17.36 -7.83
C ASN A 356 -21.96 18.42 -8.84
N LYS A 357 -21.88 19.71 -8.49
CA LYS A 357 -22.22 20.82 -9.39
C LYS A 357 -21.30 20.90 -10.61
N GLU A 358 -20.06 20.41 -10.48
CA GLU A 358 -19.10 20.38 -11.58
C GLU A 358 -19.46 19.27 -12.59
N ILE A 359 -19.69 18.05 -12.10
CA ILE A 359 -19.73 16.83 -12.93
C ILE A 359 -21.15 16.33 -13.28
N ILE A 360 -22.17 16.78 -12.56
CA ILE A 360 -23.56 16.46 -12.90
C ILE A 360 -24.06 17.51 -13.91
N PRO A 361 -24.53 17.09 -15.10
CA PRO A 361 -24.98 17.99 -16.17
C PRO A 361 -26.16 18.90 -15.81
#